data_AF-A0AB38H9J0-F1
#
_entry.id   AF-A0AB38H9J0-F1
#
_cell.length_a   1.000
_cell.length_b   1.000
_cell.length_c   1.000
_cell.angle_alpha   90.00
_cell.angle_beta   90.00
_cell.angle_gamma   90.00
#
_symmetry.space_group_name_H-M   'P 1'
#
loop_
_entity.id
_entity.type
_entity.pdbx_description
1 polymer ?
#
loop_
_entity_poly.entity_id
_entity_poly.type
_entity_poly.pdbx_seq_one_letter_code
_entity_poly.pdbx_strand_id
1 'polypeptide(L)'
;MNKFFTALCQLIGSIIVIIALIFATLIGMSYYRPAFAQYGQLSPDAQLAYDEEMARIEWIERNGDMPPEPTQADLEYMQRYTEQLQAQYDKEGK
;
A
#
# COMPACT_ATOMS: atom_id res chain seq x y z
N MET A 1 -19.16 0.37 53.48
CA MET A 1 -18.12 0.36 52.42
C MET A 1 -17.65 1.79 52.20
N ASN A 2 -16.33 2.01 52.25
CA ASN A 2 -15.73 3.33 52.35
C ASN A 2 -15.86 4.05 50.99
N LYS A 3 -16.51 5.22 50.93
CA LYS A 3 -16.74 5.97 49.67
C LYS A 3 -15.45 6.24 48.89
N PHE A 4 -14.34 6.33 49.62
CA PHE A 4 -12.99 6.47 49.08
C PHE A 4 -12.53 5.24 48.29
N PHE A 5 -12.85 4.03 48.76
CA PHE A 5 -12.53 2.78 48.09
C PHE A 5 -13.35 2.63 46.79
N THR A 6 -14.62 3.01 46.81
CA THR A 6 -15.48 3.00 45.62
C THR A 6 -15.00 3.98 44.55
N ALA A 7 -14.61 5.20 44.94
CA ALA A 7 -14.06 6.18 44.01
C ALA A 7 -12.71 5.73 43.42
N LEU A 8 -11.85 5.10 44.22
CA LEU A 8 -10.58 4.54 43.76
C LEU A 8 -10.80 3.39 42.75
N CYS A 9 -11.72 2.48 43.04
CA CYS A 9 -12.09 1.39 42.12
C CYS A 9 -12.72 1.92 40.82
N GLN A 10 -13.54 2.97 40.87
CA GLN A 10 -14.09 3.62 39.67
C GLN A 10 -13.02 4.28 38.82
N LEU A 11 -12.04 4.95 39.44
CA LEU A 11 -10.95 5.60 38.73
C LEU A 11 -10.05 4.56 38.04
N ILE A 12 -9.68 3.50 38.75
CA ILE A 12 -8.91 2.37 38.17
C ILE A 12 -9.71 1.68 37.07
N GLY A 13 -11.01 1.41 37.28
CA GLY A 13 -11.88 0.82 36.27
C GLY A 13 -12.00 1.69 35.01
N SER A 14 -12.05 3.01 35.17
CA SER A 14 -12.10 3.95 34.04
C SER A 14 -10.80 3.95 33.23
N ILE A 15 -9.65 3.88 33.90
CA ILE A 15 -8.34 3.76 33.24
C ILE A 15 -8.25 2.47 32.44
N ILE A 16 -8.70 1.34 33.01
CA ILE A 16 -8.70 0.04 32.31
C ILE A 16 -9.56 0.09 31.05
N VAL A 17 -10.74 0.71 31.11
CA VAL A 17 -11.62 0.88 29.94
C VAL A 17 -10.97 1.74 28.86
N ILE A 18 -10.31 2.85 29.23
CA ILE A 18 -9.60 3.71 28.28
C ILE A 18 -8.46 2.94 27.60
N ILE A 19 -7.68 2.17 28.36
CA ILE A 19 -6.60 1.35 27.82
C ILE A 19 -7.16 0.28 26.87
N ALA A 20 -8.24 -0.40 27.25
CA ALA A 20 -8.88 -1.40 26.40
C ALA A 20 -9.39 -0.81 25.07
N LEU A 21 -9.97 0.40 25.10
CA LEU A 21 -10.39 1.13 23.90
C LEU A 21 -9.21 1.51 23.01
N ILE A 22 -8.10 1.96 23.59
CA ILE A 22 -6.86 2.26 22.83
C ILE A 22 -6.34 0.98 22.16
N PHE A 23 -6.25 -0.15 22.87
CA PHE A 23 -5.82 -1.42 22.28
C PHE A 23 -6.78 -1.92 21.21
N ALA A 24 -8.10 -1.85 21.43
CA ALA A 24 -9.10 -2.22 20.42
C ALA A 24 -8.98 -1.36 19.15
N THR A 25 -8.71 -0.06 19.31
CA THR A 25 -8.50 0.87 18.19
C THR A 25 -7.19 0.59 17.47
N LEU A 26 -6.10 0.29 18.20
CA LEU A 26 -4.81 -0.11 17.61
C LEU A 26 -4.90 -1.44 16.87
N ILE A 27 -5.62 -2.41 17.42
CA ILE A 27 -5.89 -3.70 16.78
C ILE A 27 -6.76 -3.48 15.53
N GLY A 28 -7.83 -2.69 15.62
CA GLY A 28 -8.64 -2.29 14.46
C GLY A 28 -7.80 -1.62 13.37
N MET A 29 -6.96 -0.66 13.73
CA MET A 29 -6.01 -0.02 12.82
C MET A 29 -4.96 -0.99 12.25
N SER A 30 -4.62 -2.08 12.96
CA SER A 30 -3.76 -3.14 12.42
C SER A 30 -4.47 -4.00 11.37
N TYR A 31 -5.78 -4.25 11.53
CA TYR A 31 -6.61 -4.88 10.50
C TYR A 31 -6.86 -3.95 9.30
N TYR A 32 -7.00 -2.63 9.52
CA TYR A 32 -7.12 -1.60 8.48
C TYR A 32 -5.77 -1.09 7.94
N ARG A 33 -4.65 -1.56 8.48
CA ARG A 33 -3.33 -1.51 7.84
C ARG A 33 -2.99 -2.90 7.27
N PRO A 34 -3.75 -3.46 6.32
CA PRO A 34 -3.45 -4.81 5.85
C PRO A 34 -2.28 -4.87 4.85
N ALA A 35 -1.44 -3.82 4.68
CA ALA A 35 -0.57 -3.77 3.49
C ALA A 35 0.86 -3.18 3.64
N PHE A 36 1.21 -2.45 4.70
CA PHE A 36 2.43 -1.59 4.64
C PHE A 36 3.53 -1.87 5.66
N ALA A 37 3.31 -2.71 6.68
CA ALA A 37 4.29 -2.87 7.76
C ALA A 37 5.25 -4.07 7.61
N GLN A 38 5.07 -4.94 6.60
CA GLN A 38 5.89 -6.15 6.43
C GLN A 38 6.53 -6.34 5.04
N TYR A 39 6.23 -5.56 4.00
CA TYR A 39 6.84 -5.76 2.69
C TYR A 39 8.11 -4.91 2.53
N GLY A 40 9.21 -5.37 3.13
CA GLY A 40 10.53 -5.05 2.61
C GLY A 40 10.62 -5.63 1.20
N GLN A 41 10.52 -4.77 0.19
CA GLN A 41 10.55 -5.09 -1.24
C GLN A 41 9.53 -6.16 -1.66
N LEU A 42 8.42 -5.74 -2.27
CA LEU A 42 7.65 -6.66 -3.12
C LEU A 42 8.63 -7.36 -4.07
N SER A 43 8.44 -8.65 -4.34
CA SER A 43 9.22 -9.29 -5.41
C SER A 43 9.03 -8.49 -6.70
N PRO A 44 10.02 -8.42 -7.59
CA PRO A 44 9.92 -7.64 -8.82
C PRO A 44 8.60 -7.89 -9.58
N ASP A 45 8.15 -9.15 -9.60
CA ASP A 45 6.87 -9.53 -10.22
C ASP A 45 5.64 -8.99 -9.48
N ALA A 46 5.67 -8.99 -8.14
CA ALA A 46 4.56 -8.46 -7.34
C ALA A 46 4.50 -6.93 -7.36
N GLN A 47 5.66 -6.27 -7.46
CA GLN A 47 5.76 -4.84 -7.68
C GLN A 47 5.21 -4.47 -9.07
N LEU A 48 5.61 -5.22 -10.10
CA LEU A 48 5.12 -5.02 -11.46
C LEU A 48 3.61 -5.16 -11.55
N ALA A 49 3.03 -6.22 -10.98
CA ALA A 49 1.58 -6.42 -10.96
C ALA A 49 0.84 -5.30 -10.22
N TYR A 50 1.44 -4.77 -9.14
CA TYR A 50 0.88 -3.64 -8.41
C TYR A 50 0.92 -2.35 -9.25
N ASP A 51 2.06 -2.07 -9.89
CA ASP A 51 2.24 -0.87 -10.71
C ASP A 51 1.31 -0.90 -11.95
N GLU A 52 1.13 -2.07 -12.57
CA GLU A 52 0.17 -2.27 -13.67
C GLU A 52 -1.27 -2.01 -13.25
N GLU A 53 -1.68 -2.52 -12.08
CA GLU A 53 -3.05 -2.30 -11.58
C GLU A 53 -3.28 -0.83 -11.19
N MET A 54 -2.29 -0.19 -10.58
CA MET A 54 -2.36 1.25 -10.28
C MET A 54 -2.47 2.10 -11.56
N ALA A 55 -1.69 1.78 -12.59
CA ALA A 55 -1.76 2.47 -13.88
C ALA A 55 -3.12 2.27 -14.56
N ARG A 56 -3.71 1.08 -14.45
CA ARG A 56 -5.07 0.81 -14.94
C ARG A 56 -6.11 1.66 -14.21
N ILE A 57 -6.05 1.72 -12.87
CA ILE A 57 -6.98 2.53 -12.07
C ILE A 57 -6.87 4.02 -12.46
N GLU A 58 -5.65 4.54 -12.59
CA GLU A 58 -5.42 5.92 -12.98
C GLU A 58 -5.94 6.22 -14.41
N TRP A 59 -5.82 5.26 -15.34
CA TRP A 59 -6.43 5.38 -16.66
C TRP A 59 -7.95 5.50 -16.57
N ILE A 60 -8.60 4.59 -15.85
CA ILE A 60 -10.06 4.57 -15.69
C ILE A 60 -10.53 5.87 -15.02
N GLU A 61 -9.81 6.37 -14.02
CA GLU A 61 -10.14 7.63 -13.34
C GLU A 61 -10.09 8.83 -14.30
N ARG A 62 -9.11 8.86 -15.21
CA ARG A 62 -8.94 9.96 -16.18
C ARG A 62 -9.87 9.88 -17.39
N ASN A 63 -10.09 8.67 -17.92
CA ASN A 63 -10.74 8.47 -19.21
C ASN A 63 -12.16 7.90 -19.09
N GLY A 64 -12.51 7.31 -17.94
CA GLY A 64 -13.82 6.72 -17.67
C GLY A 64 -14.06 5.36 -18.33
N ASP A 65 -13.04 4.78 -18.97
CA ASP A 65 -13.08 3.50 -19.68
C ASP A 65 -11.88 2.60 -19.33
N MET A 66 -11.93 1.34 -19.75
CA MET A 66 -10.79 0.43 -19.59
C MET A 66 -9.68 0.79 -20.58
N PRO A 67 -8.40 0.71 -20.16
CA PRO A 67 -7.29 0.95 -21.08
C PRO A 67 -7.34 -0.06 -22.24
N PRO A 68 -7.11 0.38 -23.49
CA PRO A 68 -7.10 -0.50 -24.64
C PRO A 68 -5.94 -1.49 -24.53
N GLU A 69 -6.13 -2.69 -25.09
CA GLU A 69 -5.03 -3.65 -25.21
C GLU A 69 -3.90 -3.05 -26.08
N PRO A 70 -2.63 -3.26 -25.70
CA PRO A 70 -1.51 -2.76 -26.48
C PRO A 70 -1.55 -3.34 -27.89
N THR A 71 -1.42 -2.46 -28.89
CA THR A 71 -1.39 -2.89 -30.29
C THR A 71 -0.01 -3.48 -30.64
N GLN A 72 0.07 -4.20 -31.76
CA GLN A 72 1.35 -4.71 -32.26
C GLN A 72 2.39 -3.59 -32.45
N ALA A 73 1.95 -2.39 -32.86
CA ALA A 73 2.83 -1.24 -33.02
C ALA A 73 3.37 -0.74 -31.67
N ASP A 74 2.56 -0.79 -30.61
CA ASP A 74 2.98 -0.42 -29.25
C ASP A 74 4.01 -1.41 -28.70
N LEU A 75 3.82 -2.70 -28.96
CA LEU A 75 4.79 -3.74 -28.59
C LEU A 75 6.14 -3.55 -29.31
N GLU A 76 6.11 -3.29 -30.61
CA GLU A 76 7.33 -3.01 -31.40
C GLU A 76 8.01 -1.70 -30.98
N TYR A 77 7.24 -0.71 -30.56
CA TYR A 77 7.76 0.54 -30.02
C TYR A 77 8.46 0.29 -28.67
N MET A 78 7.80 -0.43 -27.76
CA MET A 78 8.36 -0.78 -26.45
C MET A 78 9.66 -1.57 -26.58
N GLN A 79 9.72 -2.55 -27.50
CA GLN A 79 10.95 -3.31 -27.77
C GLN A 79 12.08 -2.42 -28.30
N ARG A 80 11.80 -1.54 -29.26
CA ARG A 80 12.83 -0.62 -29.78
C ARG A 80 13.29 0.38 -28.72
N TYR A 81 12.39 0.83 -27.86
CA TYR A 81 12.70 1.74 -26.77
C TYR A 81 13.59 1.09 -25.71
N THR A 82 13.32 -0.17 -25.33
CA THR A 82 14.18 -0.91 -24.40
C THR A 82 15.56 -1.19 -24.99
N GLU A 83 15.66 -1.52 -26.28
CA GLU A 83 16.94 -1.64 -26.99
C GLU A 83 17.74 -0.32 -26.97
N GLN A 84 17.07 0.82 -27.15
CA GLN A 84 17.71 2.13 -27.08
C GLN A 84 18.19 2.48 -25.67
N LEU A 85 17.39 2.18 -24.63
CA LEU A 85 17.78 2.39 -23.24
C LEU A 85 19.00 1.53 -22.87
N GLN A 86 19.02 0.26 -23.31
CA GLN A 86 20.18 -0.60 -23.10
C GLN A 86 21.43 -0.05 -23.81
N ALA A 87 21.29 0.41 -25.05
CA ALA A 87 22.39 1.01 -25.79
C ALA A 87 22.88 2.35 -25.19
N GLN A 88 22.02 3.10 -24.50
CA GLN A 88 22.42 4.29 -23.74
C GLN A 88 23.13 3.91 -22.44
N TYR A 89 22.61 2.93 -21.71
CA TYR A 89 23.27 2.42 -20.50
C TYR A 89 24.67 1.87 -20.80
N ASP A 90 24.84 1.13 -21.90
CA ASP A 90 26.14 0.62 -22.33
C ASP A 90 27.12 1.73 -22.77
N LYS A 91 26.60 2.90 -23.15
CA LYS A 91 27.38 4.11 -23.48
C LYS A 91 27.71 4.97 -22.26
N GLU A 92 26.81 5.03 -21.28
CA GLU A 92 26.98 5.82 -20.05
C GLU A 92 27.66 5.03 -18.92
N GLY A 93 27.70 3.70 -19.03
CA GLY A 93 28.24 2.75 -18.04
C GLY A 93 29.57 2.08 -18.39
N LYS A 94 30.41 2.70 -19.25
CA LYS A 94 31.82 2.31 -19.45
C LYS A 94 32.77 3.48 -19.26
#